data_AF-A0A950V6T5-F1
#
_entry.id   AF-A0A950V6T5-F1
#
_cell.length_a   1.000
_cell.length_b   1.000
_cell.length_c   1.000
_cell.angle_alpha   90.00
_cell.angle_beta   90.00
_cell.angle_gamma   90.00
#
_symmetry.space_group_name_H-M   'P 1'
#
loop_
_entity.id
_entity.type
_entity.pdbx_description
1 polymer ?
#
loop_
_entity_poly.entity_id
_entity_poly.type
_entity_poly.pdbx_seq_one_letter_code
_entity_poly.pdbx_strand_id
1 'polypeptide(L)'
;SDIADLFWVQEEPENMGAWYFVEEQMQPIIYPAAAGTQQKRPLRYVGRATAASPAPGAHKVHHDQQEALVSEAFAPTPGIIRKARRLVRKKR
;
A
#
# COMPACT_ATOMS: atom_id res chain seq x y z
N SER A 1 1.78 10.34 24.12
CA SER A 1 0.83 10.50 23.00
C SER A 1 1.05 9.32 22.09
N ASP A 2 0.09 8.42 21.98
CA ASP A 2 0.21 7.28 21.07
C ASP A 2 0.23 7.79 19.64
N ILE A 3 1.24 7.39 18.89
CA ILE A 3 1.47 7.86 17.53
C ILE A 3 0.85 6.87 16.57
N ALA A 4 -0.16 7.33 15.84
CA ALA A 4 -0.78 6.53 14.79
C ALA A 4 0.14 6.40 13.58
N ASP A 5 0.10 5.22 12.98
CA ASP A 5 0.74 4.92 11.71
C ASP A 5 0.00 5.59 10.54
N LEU A 6 0.75 6.03 9.53
CA LEU A 6 0.19 6.71 8.35
C LEU A 6 0.32 5.83 7.10
N PHE A 7 -0.79 5.60 6.42
CA PHE A 7 -0.88 4.80 5.21
C PHE A 7 -1.58 5.57 4.10
N TRP A 8 -1.06 5.48 2.86
CA TRP A 8 -1.75 5.86 1.64
C TRP A 8 -2.40 4.63 1.03
N VAL A 9 -3.71 4.68 0.79
CA VAL A 9 -4.49 3.58 0.20
C VAL A 9 -4.96 3.99 -1.19
N GLN A 10 -4.72 3.18 -2.21
CA GLN A 10 -5.25 3.41 -3.57
C GLN A 10 -5.60 2.11 -4.31
N GLU A 11 -6.49 2.22 -5.29
CA GLU A 11 -6.91 1.08 -6.12
C GLU A 11 -5.93 0.77 -7.25
N GLU A 12 -5.25 1.79 -7.79
CA GLU A 12 -4.30 1.66 -8.88
C GLU A 12 -3.02 0.91 -8.45
N PRO A 13 -2.34 0.19 -9.36
CA PRO A 13 -1.01 -0.36 -9.13
C PRO A 13 -0.04 0.68 -8.55
N GLU A 14 0.93 0.26 -7.74
CA GLU A 14 1.92 1.14 -7.08
C GLU A 14 2.67 2.07 -8.05
N ASN A 15 2.95 1.61 -9.28
CA ASN A 15 3.60 2.40 -10.34
C ASN A 15 2.63 3.31 -11.12
N MET A 16 1.38 3.40 -10.68
CA MET A 16 0.30 4.20 -11.26
C MET A 16 -0.41 4.99 -10.16
N GLY A 17 -1.36 5.83 -10.56
CA GLY A 17 -2.07 6.69 -9.61
C GLY A 17 -1.16 7.75 -8.98
N ALA A 18 -1.46 8.12 -7.74
CA ALA A 18 -0.85 9.28 -7.11
C ALA A 18 0.33 8.94 -6.18
N TRP A 19 0.59 7.65 -5.91
CA TRP A 19 1.51 7.22 -4.86
C TRP A 19 2.86 7.97 -4.85
N TYR A 20 3.63 7.93 -5.94
CA TYR A 20 4.95 8.56 -5.98
C TYR A 20 4.90 10.09 -5.84
N PHE A 21 3.88 10.74 -6.41
CA PHE A 21 3.69 12.17 -6.24
C PHE A 21 3.38 12.51 -4.78
N VAL A 22 2.45 11.79 -4.17
CA VAL A 22 2.05 12.01 -2.78
C VAL A 22 3.20 11.71 -1.83
N GLU A 23 3.95 10.63 -2.04
CA GLU A 23 5.11 10.29 -1.23
C GLU A 23 6.12 11.45 -1.22
N GLU A 24 6.48 11.98 -2.39
CA GLU A 24 7.42 13.09 -2.53
C GLU A 24 6.89 14.38 -1.87
N GLN A 25 5.62 14.74 -2.08
CA GLN A 25 5.03 15.97 -1.54
C GLN A 25 4.77 15.89 -0.03
N MET A 26 4.44 14.70 0.49
CA MET A 26 4.14 14.50 1.91
C MET A 26 5.40 14.36 2.75
N GLN A 27 6.51 13.90 2.17
CA GLN A 27 7.78 13.75 2.87
C GLN A 27 8.21 15.02 3.64
N PRO A 28 8.27 16.24 3.05
CA PRO A 28 8.64 17.44 3.80
C PRO A 28 7.62 17.86 4.88
N ILE A 29 6.35 17.47 4.72
CA ILE A 29 5.27 17.79 5.67
C ILE A 29 5.34 16.87 6.89
N ILE A 30 5.59 15.58 6.68
CA ILE A 30 5.69 14.57 7.73
C ILE A 30 7.07 14.61 8.41
N TYR A 31 8.09 15.08 7.69
CA TYR A 31 9.48 15.21 8.15
C TYR A 31 10.03 16.63 7.98
N PRO A 32 9.47 17.64 8.67
CA PRO A 32 9.99 19.00 8.57
C PRO A 32 11.39 19.08 9.19
N ALA A 33 12.34 19.66 8.46
CA ALA A 33 13.76 19.75 8.86
C ALA A 33 13.98 20.46 10.22
N ALA A 34 13.03 21.29 10.66
CA ALA A 34 13.05 21.97 11.96
C ALA A 34 12.66 21.06 13.15
N ALA A 35 12.03 19.90 12.90
CA ALA A 35 11.72 18.93 13.93
C ALA A 35 12.97 18.10 14.19
N GLY A 36 13.76 18.49 15.19
CA GLY A 36 14.89 17.72 15.70
C GLY A 36 14.51 16.28 16.00
N THR A 37 14.71 15.42 15.00
CA THR A 37 14.93 13.96 15.02
C THR A 37 13.97 13.02 15.76
N GLN A 38 12.92 13.44 16.47
CA GLN A 38 12.32 12.50 17.44
C GLN A 38 11.18 11.58 17.00
N GLN A 39 10.55 11.75 15.83
CA GLN A 39 9.67 10.68 15.29
C GLN A 39 9.59 10.71 13.78
N LYS A 40 10.31 9.79 13.15
CA LYS A 40 10.14 9.49 11.74
C LYS A 40 8.83 8.72 11.53
N ARG A 41 7.81 9.36 10.94
CA ARG A 41 6.55 8.69 10.56
C ARG A 41 6.54 8.39 9.06
N PRO A 42 6.94 7.18 8.62
CA PRO A 42 6.91 6.88 7.20
C PRO A 42 5.46 6.79 6.72
N LEU A 43 5.15 7.55 5.67
CA LEU A 43 3.98 7.27 4.85
C LEU A 43 4.22 5.92 4.17
N ARG A 44 3.35 4.95 4.43
CA ARG A 44 3.43 3.60 3.85
C ARG A 44 2.35 3.39 2.80
N TYR A 45 2.65 2.61 1.77
CA TYR A 45 1.69 2.28 0.72
C TYR A 45 0.88 1.03 1.02
N VAL A 46 -0.43 1.10 0.74
CA VAL A 46 -1.37 -0.02 0.72
C VAL A 46 -2.11 0.02 -0.61
N GLY A 47 -1.99 -1.04 -1.38
CA GLY A 47 -2.49 -1.01 -2.75
C GLY A 47 -2.09 -2.24 -3.55
N ARG A 48 -2.42 -2.20 -4.85
CA ARG A 48 -2.06 -3.27 -5.78
C ARG A 48 -0.57 -3.20 -6.09
N ALA A 49 0.06 -4.36 -6.21
CA ALA A 49 1.45 -4.43 -6.69
C ALA A 49 1.57 -3.81 -8.10
N THR A 50 2.79 -3.40 -8.46
CA THR A 50 3.08 -2.84 -9.78
C THR A 50 2.57 -3.71 -10.93
N ALA A 51 2.05 -3.07 -11.96
CA ALA A 51 1.48 -3.75 -13.13
C ALA A 51 1.71 -2.96 -14.41
N ALA A 52 1.63 -3.65 -15.55
CA ALA A 52 1.71 -3.03 -16.87
C ALA A 52 0.37 -2.41 -17.33
N SER A 53 -0.77 -2.86 -16.77
CA SER A 53 -2.09 -2.34 -17.07
C SER A 53 -2.76 -1.75 -15.82
N PRO A 54 -3.67 -0.77 -15.97
CA PRO A 54 -4.37 -0.14 -14.83
C PRO A 54 -5.25 -1.11 -14.04
N ALA A 55 -5.83 -2.10 -14.72
CA ALA A 55 -6.72 -3.08 -14.14
C ALA A 55 -6.54 -4.46 -14.81
N PRO A 56 -6.91 -5.56 -14.13
CA PRO A 56 -7.10 -6.85 -14.77
C PRO A 56 -8.30 -6.80 -15.73
N GLY A 57 -8.18 -7.42 -16.90
CA GLY A 57 -9.26 -7.44 -17.90
C GLY A 57 -10.48 -8.30 -17.53
N ALA A 58 -10.37 -9.14 -16.49
CA ALA A 58 -11.47 -9.99 -16.03
C ALA A 58 -12.17 -9.36 -14.82
N HIS A 59 -13.48 -9.12 -14.94
CA HIS A 59 -14.30 -8.50 -13.87
C HIS A 59 -14.17 -9.23 -12.53
N LYS A 60 -14.23 -10.57 -12.54
CA LYS A 60 -14.06 -11.36 -11.31
C LYS A 60 -12.71 -11.06 -10.63
N VAL A 61 -11.62 -11.01 -11.40
CA VAL A 61 -10.29 -10.75 -10.85
C VAL A 61 -10.18 -9.34 -10.31
N HIS A 62 -10.79 -8.36 -10.99
CA HIS A 62 -10.87 -6.99 -10.48
C HIS A 62 -11.59 -6.93 -9.13
N HIS A 63 -12.76 -7.59 -9.02
CA HIS A 63 -13.54 -7.65 -7.80
C HIS A 63 -12.76 -8.30 -6.64
N ASP A 64 -12.16 -9.47 -6.89
CA ASP A 64 -11.35 -10.18 -5.89
C ASP A 64 -10.16 -9.31 -5.42
N GLN A 65 -9.53 -8.54 -6.31
CA GLN A 65 -8.46 -7.61 -5.96
C GLN A 65 -8.96 -6.41 -5.13
N GLN A 66 -10.17 -5.92 -5.43
CA GLN A 66 -10.76 -4.81 -4.69
C GLN A 66 -11.11 -5.21 -3.25
N GLU A 67 -11.71 -6.39 -3.06
CA GLU A 67 -12.01 -6.92 -1.73
C GLU A 67 -10.73 -7.15 -0.92
N ALA A 68 -9.69 -7.70 -1.56
CA ALA A 68 -8.39 -7.89 -0.93
C ALA A 68 -7.77 -6.55 -0.49
N LEU A 69 -7.91 -5.50 -1.29
CA LEU A 69 -7.41 -4.16 -0.96
C LEU A 69 -8.09 -3.57 0.26
N VAL A 70 -9.42 -3.58 0.27
CA VAL A 70 -10.18 -3.08 1.41
C VAL A 70 -9.81 -3.86 2.67
N SER A 71 -9.74 -5.19 2.58
CA SER A 71 -9.33 -6.02 3.72
C SER A 71 -7.91 -5.72 4.21
N GLU A 72 -6.96 -5.50 3.29
CA GLU A 72 -5.56 -5.19 3.62
C GLU A 72 -5.43 -3.82 4.30
N ALA A 73 -6.19 -2.82 3.86
CA ALA A 73 -6.18 -1.48 4.45
C ALA A 73 -6.61 -1.44 5.92
N PHE A 74 -7.44 -2.38 6.36
CA PHE A 74 -7.88 -2.52 7.75
C PHE A 74 -7.14 -3.63 8.52
N ALA A 75 -6.14 -4.27 7.93
CA ALA A 75 -5.36 -5.31 8.62
C ALA A 75 -4.50 -4.71 9.75
N PRO A 76 -4.09 -5.50 10.76
CA PRO A 76 -3.18 -5.03 11.82
C PRO A 76 -1.81 -4.54 11.29
N THR A 77 -1.41 -4.99 10.11
CA THR A 77 -0.17 -4.55 9.45
C THR A 77 -0.40 -4.48 7.93
N PRO A 78 -0.97 -3.38 7.43
CA PRO A 78 -1.26 -3.20 6.02
C PRO A 78 0.01 -3.11 5.15
N GLY A 79 -0.10 -3.50 3.88
CA GLY A 79 0.94 -3.29 2.88
C GLY A 79 0.53 -3.58 1.44
N ILE A 80 1.52 -3.85 0.60
CA ILE A 80 1.30 -4.19 -0.82
C ILE A 80 0.65 -5.56 -0.94
N ILE A 81 -0.47 -5.63 -1.65
CA ILE A 81 -1.16 -6.88 -1.98
C ILE A 81 -0.35 -7.61 -3.06
N ARG A 82 0.61 -8.42 -2.61
CA ARG A 82 1.29 -9.36 -3.47
C ARG A 82 0.36 -10.54 -3.67
N LYS A 83 0.13 -10.99 -4.92
CA LYS A 83 -0.51 -12.29 -5.18
C LYS A 83 0.10 -13.30 -4.22
N ALA A 84 -0.76 -13.92 -3.40
CA ALA A 84 -0.34 -14.70 -2.26
C ALA A 84 0.86 -15.58 -2.63
N ARG A 85 1.93 -15.48 -1.83
CA ARG A 85 3.00 -16.48 -1.79
C ARG A 85 2.32 -17.84 -1.87
N ARG A 86 2.51 -18.57 -2.96
CA ARG A 86 2.14 -19.97 -3.06
C ARG A 86 2.85 -20.67 -1.90
N LEU A 87 2.17 -20.87 -0.77
CA LEU A 87 2.65 -21.75 0.28
C LEU A 87 2.56 -23.15 -0.32
N VAL A 88 3.64 -23.53 -1.00
CA VAL A 88 3.90 -24.91 -1.36
C VAL A 88 4.05 -25.67 -0.05
N ARG A 89 2.97 -26.30 0.40
CA ARG A 89 3.08 -27.52 1.19
C ARG A 89 2.56 -28.66 0.32
N LYS A 90 3.49 -29.23 -0.45
CA LYS A 90 3.33 -30.55 -1.06
C LYS A 90 3.18 -31.54 0.11
N LYS A 91 1.96 -31.99 0.41
CA LYS A 91 1.76 -33.13 1.31
C LYS A 91 2.27 -34.38 0.58
N ARG A 92 3.16 -35.10 1.25
CA ARG A 92 3.59 -36.46 0.92
C ARG A 92 2.43 -37.43 1.08
#